data_AF-A0A0A9HMA0-F1
#
_entry.id   AF-A0A0A9HMA0-F1
#
_cell.length_a   1.000
_cell.length_b   1.000
_cell.length_c   1.000
_cell.angle_alpha   90.00
_cell.angle_beta   90.00
_cell.angle_gamma   90.00
#
_symmetry.space_group_name_H-M   'P 1'
#
loop_
_entity.id
_entity.type
_entity.pdbx_description
1 polymer ?
#
loop_
_entity_poly.entity_id
_entity_poly.type
_entity_poly.pdbx_seq_one_letter_code
_entity_poly.pdbx_strand_id
1 'polypeptide(L)'
;MMAVIESSRFHASLKKDGVHTRRLVVNQVLLPSASDCRICAAKRREQARAFSAIRDGELGGLKLIQAPLLDVEVEGVPALRFLSDSVWK
;
A
#
# COMPACT_ATOMS: atom_id res chain seq x y z
N MET A 1 0.20 6.39 -9.54
CA MET A 1 -1.26 6.61 -9.74
C MET A 1 -1.99 5.44 -10.38
N MET A 2 -1.43 4.79 -11.41
CA MET A 2 -2.08 3.67 -12.11
C MET A 2 -2.66 2.60 -11.17
N ALA A 3 -1.87 2.12 -10.19
CA ALA A 3 -2.33 1.10 -9.25
C ALA A 3 -3.55 1.50 -8.41
N VAL A 4 -3.68 2.78 -8.04
CA VAL A 4 -4.84 3.28 -7.28
C VAL A 4 -6.10 3.24 -8.14
N ILE A 5 -6.00 3.66 -9.40
CA ILE A 5 -7.11 3.68 -10.35
C ILE A 5 -7.60 2.25 -10.62
N GLU A 6 -6.68 1.33 -10.95
CA GLU A 6 -7.06 -0.06 -11.23
C GLU A 6 -7.60 -0.78 -9.99
N SER A 7 -7.03 -0.54 -8.81
CA SER A 7 -7.59 -1.07 -7.55
C SER A 7 -8.99 -0.52 -7.28
N SER A 8 -9.25 0.75 -7.60
CA SER A 8 -10.58 1.36 -7.44
C SER A 8 -11.60 0.75 -8.40
N ARG A 9 -11.22 0.53 -9.68
CA ARG A 9 -12.06 -0.14 -10.67
C ARG A 9 -12.38 -1.57 -10.23
N PHE A 10 -11.38 -2.29 -9.72
CA PHE A 10 -11.54 -3.65 -9.24
C PHE A 10 -12.46 -3.72 -8.01
N HIS A 11 -12.26 -2.83 -7.02
CA HIS A 11 -13.12 -2.71 -5.85
C HIS A 11 -14.59 -2.45 -6.24
N ALA A 12 -14.82 -1.53 -7.17
CA ALA A 12 -16.17 -1.25 -7.68
C ALA A 12 -16.79 -2.48 -8.38
N SER A 13 -16.01 -3.29 -9.08
CA SER A 13 -16.48 -4.54 -9.68
C SER A 13 -16.89 -5.56 -8.60
N LEU A 14 -16.03 -5.79 -7.62
CA LEU A 14 -16.32 -6.70 -6.49
C LEU A 14 -17.61 -6.31 -5.75
N LYS A 15 -17.84 -5.01 -5.56
CA LYS A 15 -19.06 -4.50 -4.93
C LYS A 15 -20.32 -4.79 -5.76
N LYS A 16 -20.24 -4.70 -7.08
CA LYS A 16 -21.36 -5.06 -7.98
C LYS A 16 -21.71 -6.54 -7.89
N ASP A 17 -20.68 -7.38 -7.69
CA ASP A 17 -20.83 -8.82 -7.55
C ASP A 17 -21.20 -9.24 -6.10
N GLY A 18 -21.48 -8.28 -5.22
CA GLY A 18 -21.86 -8.54 -3.82
C GLY A 18 -20.71 -9.02 -2.93
N VAL A 19 -19.46 -8.93 -3.39
CA VAL A 19 -18.28 -9.36 -2.62
C VAL A 19 -17.94 -8.33 -1.55
N HIS A 20 -17.81 -8.80 -0.31
CA HIS A 20 -17.44 -7.95 0.81
C HIS A 20 -15.92 -7.76 0.93
N THR A 21 -15.45 -6.55 0.64
CA THR A 21 -14.07 -6.10 0.83
C THR A 21 -13.99 -5.17 2.04
N ARG A 22 -13.01 -5.41 2.93
CA ARG A 22 -12.85 -4.62 4.18
C ARG A 22 -11.48 -4.01 4.38
N ARG A 23 -10.48 -4.47 3.62
CA ARG A 23 -9.07 -4.12 3.82
C ARG A 23 -8.42 -3.84 2.48
N LEU A 24 -7.51 -2.86 2.48
CA LEU A 24 -6.64 -2.54 1.35
C LEU A 24 -5.20 -2.63 1.84
N VAL A 25 -4.37 -3.45 1.18
CA VAL A 25 -2.94 -3.52 1.45
C VAL A 25 -2.20 -2.68 0.40
N VAL A 26 -1.43 -1.70 0.84
CA VAL A 26 -0.51 -0.94 -0.01
C VAL A 26 0.89 -1.44 0.27
N ASN A 27 1.50 -2.09 -0.72
CA ASN A 27 2.84 -2.65 -0.62
C ASN A 27 3.92 -1.61 -0.97
N GLN A 28 5.17 -1.88 -0.57
CA GLN A 28 6.36 -1.10 -0.91
C GLN A 28 6.27 0.37 -0.47
N VAL A 29 5.72 0.62 0.71
CA VAL A 29 5.63 1.95 1.31
C VAL A 29 7.02 2.36 1.82
N LEU A 30 7.52 3.50 1.35
CA LEU A 30 8.76 4.06 1.86
C LEU A 30 8.55 4.59 3.26
N LEU A 31 9.27 4.02 4.22
CA LEU A 31 9.28 4.53 5.58
C LEU A 31 9.92 5.93 5.65
N PRO A 32 9.53 6.76 6.63
CA PRO A 32 10.28 7.96 6.96
C PRO A 32 11.74 7.60 7.20
N SER A 33 12.64 8.30 6.52
CA SER A 33 14.08 8.13 6.70
C SER A 33 14.67 9.47 7.10
N ALA A 34 15.60 9.43 8.06
CA ALA A 34 16.37 10.59 8.52
C ALA A 34 17.41 11.07 7.48
N SER A 35 17.60 10.35 6.38
CA SER A 35 18.55 10.72 5.33
C SER A 35 17.99 11.79 4.37
N ASP A 36 18.85 12.71 3.93
CA ASP A 36 18.57 13.72 2.89
C ASP A 36 18.58 13.16 1.46
N CYS A 37 18.12 11.92 1.28
CA CYS A 37 17.99 11.29 -0.03
C CYS A 37 16.91 12.00 -0.87
N ARG A 38 17.34 12.80 -1.87
CA ARG A 38 16.45 13.57 -2.76
C ARG A 38 15.48 12.69 -3.54
N ILE A 39 15.93 11.52 -4.03
CA ILE A 39 15.08 10.57 -4.76
C ILE A 39 14.02 9.98 -3.83
N CYS A 40 14.41 9.58 -2.63
CA CYS A 40 13.52 9.04 -1.61
C CYS A 40 12.47 10.07 -1.19
N ALA A 41 12.86 11.34 -1.03
CA ALA A 41 11.94 12.43 -0.75
C ALA A 41 10.92 12.64 -1.89
N ALA A 42 11.37 12.61 -3.15
CA ALA A 42 10.47 12.71 -4.30
C ALA A 42 9.48 11.53 -4.35
N LYS A 43 9.95 10.30 -4.11
CA LYS A 43 9.11 9.10 -4.04
C LYS A 43 8.11 9.14 -2.88
N ARG A 44 8.52 9.61 -1.70
CA ARG A 44 7.60 9.83 -0.57
C ARG A 44 6.50 10.86 -0.91
N ARG A 45 6.84 11.96 -1.59
CA ARG A 45 5.85 12.94 -2.07
C ARG A 45 4.89 12.31 -3.08
N GLU A 46 5.38 11.43 -3.95
CA GLU A 46 4.54 10.68 -4.89
C GLU A 46 3.58 9.72 -4.17
N GLN A 47 4.08 8.94 -3.21
CA GLN A 47 3.27 8.04 -2.39
C GLN A 47 2.23 8.81 -1.56
N ALA A 48 2.58 9.97 -0.99
CA ALA A 48 1.64 10.82 -0.25
C ALA A 48 0.45 11.26 -1.12
N ARG A 49 0.69 11.64 -2.38
CA ARG A 49 -0.39 11.94 -3.34
C ARG A 49 -1.27 10.72 -3.60
N ALA A 50 -0.68 9.54 -3.74
CA ALA A 50 -1.44 8.30 -3.92
C ALA A 50 -2.30 7.97 -2.68
N PHE A 51 -1.78 8.17 -1.46
CA PHE A 51 -2.55 7.99 -0.24
C PHE A 51 -3.72 8.97 -0.12
N SER A 52 -3.55 10.23 -0.53
CA SER A 52 -4.69 11.16 -0.61
C SER A 52 -5.74 10.65 -1.58
N ALA A 53 -5.35 10.24 -2.79
CA ALA A 53 -6.28 9.71 -3.78
C ALA A 53 -7.02 8.45 -3.31
N ILE A 54 -6.37 7.58 -2.52
CA ILE A 54 -7.02 6.43 -1.88
C ILE A 54 -8.08 6.89 -0.89
N ARG A 55 -7.72 7.81 0.01
CA ARG A 55 -8.61 8.30 1.08
C ARG A 55 -9.83 9.03 0.52
N ASP A 56 -9.62 9.83 -0.52
CA ASP A 56 -10.64 10.73 -1.06
C ASP A 56 -11.51 10.03 -2.14
N GLY A 57 -11.23 8.76 -2.47
CA GLY A 57 -11.89 7.99 -3.54
C GLY A 57 -12.60 6.71 -3.09
N GLU A 58 -12.88 5.82 -4.05
CA GLU A 58 -13.63 4.56 -3.88
C GLU A 58 -13.03 3.61 -2.83
N LEU A 59 -11.73 3.71 -2.59
CA LEU A 59 -11.00 2.86 -1.64
C LEU A 59 -11.01 3.41 -0.20
N GLY A 60 -11.50 4.62 0.02
CA GLY A 60 -11.37 5.35 1.29
C GLY A 60 -12.10 4.71 2.47
N GLY A 61 -13.11 3.87 2.20
CA GLY A 61 -13.85 3.12 3.24
C GLY A 61 -13.17 1.84 3.73
N LEU A 62 -12.06 1.43 3.11
CA LEU A 62 -11.34 0.20 3.46
C LEU A 62 -10.32 0.45 4.57
N LYS A 63 -10.15 -0.52 5.47
CA LYS A 63 -9.04 -0.47 6.44
C LYS A 63 -7.71 -0.58 5.69
N LEU A 64 -6.96 0.51 5.70
CA LEU A 64 -5.65 0.59 5.06
C LEU A 64 -4.59 -0.14 5.90
N ILE A 65 -3.83 -1.01 5.24
CA ILE A 65 -2.68 -1.71 5.78
C ILE A 65 -1.48 -1.34 4.91
N GLN A 66 -0.39 -0.94 5.55
CA GLN A 66 0.82 -0.50 4.85
C GLN A 66 1.91 -1.55 5.07
N ALA A 67 2.45 -2.09 3.98
CA ALA A 67 3.62 -2.96 4.03
C ALA A 67 4.87 -2.18 3.58
N PRO A 68 5.96 -2.21 4.36
CA PRO A 68 7.14 -1.41 4.08
C PRO A 68 7.84 -1.91 2.81
N LEU A 69 8.53 -1.00 2.11
CA LEU A 69 9.54 -1.38 1.14
C LEU A 69 10.74 -1.98 1.89
N LEU A 70 11.12 -3.20 1.51
CA LEU A 70 12.34 -3.87 1.95
C LEU A 70 13.41 -3.73 0.86
N ASP A 71 14.67 -3.69 1.27
CA ASP A 71 15.84 -3.54 0.40
C ASP A 71 16.30 -4.84 -0.25
N VAL A 72 15.72 -5.97 0.17
CA VAL A 72 15.93 -7.30 -0.38
C VAL A 72 14.60 -7.95 -0.76
N GLU A 73 14.67 -8.92 -1.68
CA GLU A 73 13.52 -9.73 -2.05
C GLU A 73 13.06 -10.59 -0.86
N VAL A 74 11.73 -10.69 -0.69
CA VAL A 74 11.14 -11.44 0.42
C VAL A 74 10.95 -12.89 -0.01
N GLU A 75 12.01 -13.68 0.12
CA GLU A 75 12.01 -15.09 -0.24
C GLU A 75 12.29 -16.03 0.94
N GLY A 76 11.68 -17.20 0.88
CA GLY A 76 11.82 -18.21 1.92
C GLY A 76 10.98 -17.92 3.18
N VAL A 77 10.78 -18.96 3.96
CA VAL A 77 9.94 -18.91 5.17
C VAL A 77 10.38 -17.83 6.17
N PRO A 78 11.68 -17.64 6.45
CA PRO A 78 12.11 -16.62 7.43
C PRO A 78 11.74 -15.18 7.00
N ALA A 79 11.97 -14.81 5.74
CA ALA A 79 11.68 -13.46 5.26
C ALA A 79 10.16 -13.20 5.22
N LEU A 80 9.38 -14.19 4.81
CA LEU A 80 7.91 -14.09 4.81
C LEU A 80 7.34 -13.91 6.23
N ARG A 81 7.92 -14.60 7.23
CA ARG A 81 7.54 -14.40 8.64
C ARG A 81 7.88 -12.98 9.12
N PHE A 82 9.08 -12.50 8.81
CA PHE A 82 9.48 -11.13 9.14
C PHE A 82 8.54 -10.07 8.53
N LEU A 83 8.18 -10.22 7.24
CA LEU A 83 7.22 -9.32 6.60
C LEU A 83 5.85 -9.41 7.27
N SER A 84 5.38 -10.61 7.58
CA SER A 84 4.10 -10.83 8.28
C SER A 84 4.06 -10.10 9.62
N ASP A 85 5.07 -10.27 10.47
CA ASP A 85 5.15 -9.65 11.79
C ASP A 85 5.25 -8.11 11.73
N SER A 86 5.80 -7.59 10.63
CA SER A 86 5.88 -6.15 10.38
C SER A 86 4.55 -5.53 9.95
N VAL A 87 3.70 -6.31 9.26
CA VAL A 87 2.46 -5.84 8.63
C VAL A 87 1.23 -6.07 9.52
N TRP A 88 1.14 -7.21 10.22
CA TRP A 88 -0.10 -7.69 10.85
C TRP A 88 -0.18 -7.46 12.36
N LYS A 89 0.30 -6.32 12.85
CA LYS A 89 0.21 -5.95 14.28
C LYS A 89 -1.22 -5.62 14.73
#